data_AF-A0A969BSN2-F1
#
_entry.id   AF-A0A969BSN2-F1
#
_cell.length_a   1.000
_cell.length_b   1.000
_cell.length_c   1.000
_cell.angle_alpha   90.00
_cell.angle_beta   90.00
_cell.angle_gamma   90.00
#
_symmetry.space_group_name_H-M   'P 1'
#
loop_
_entity.id
_entity.type
_entity.pdbx_description
1 polymer ?
#
loop_
_entity_poly.entity_id
_entity_poly.type
_entity_poly.pdbx_seq_one_letter_code
_entity_poly.pdbx_strand_id
1 'polypeptide(L)'
;MPFNEKRGIYLTKSTDGGETWGEPTLVFDAVAPGWESADQPQLVMDPSNNMLHAVWLRTVLPGNPGPRGVFYAQSKDGGQTWSGAVELAKGSVDAPQLVLTGPGQLCVAWSTSRNVATSPTPFEAHYKFSPESGLRWSEDALIVGFDESRRRA
;
A
#
# COMPACT_ATOMS: atom_id res chain seq x y z
N MET A 1 -25.01 0.28 -15.01
CA MET A 1 -24.45 -0.66 -14.02
C MET A 1 -24.47 0.04 -12.67
N PRO A 2 -25.11 -0.50 -11.62
CA PRO A 2 -25.04 0.11 -10.30
C PRO A 2 -23.59 0.10 -9.79
N PHE A 3 -23.21 1.19 -9.16
CA PHE A 3 -21.88 1.41 -8.62
C PHE A 3 -21.83 0.68 -7.26
N ASN A 4 -20.97 -0.32 -7.06
CA ASN A 4 -20.86 -1.12 -5.81
C ASN A 4 -20.88 -0.28 -4.51
N GLU A 5 -21.93 -0.37 -3.69
CA GLU A 5 -22.11 0.48 -2.51
C GLU A 5 -21.25 0.07 -1.29
N LYS A 6 -20.38 -0.94 -1.42
CA LYS A 6 -19.49 -1.42 -0.33
C LYS A 6 -18.01 -1.46 -0.72
N ARG A 7 -17.58 -0.63 -1.67
CA ARG A 7 -16.16 -0.56 -2.08
C ARG A 7 -15.28 -0.13 -0.89
N GLY A 8 -14.21 -0.85 -0.66
CA GLY A 8 -13.28 -0.53 0.43
C GLY A 8 -12.27 -1.63 0.64
N ILE A 9 -11.40 -1.40 1.63
CA ILE A 9 -10.47 -2.42 2.15
C ILE A 9 -11.05 -2.92 3.47
N TYR A 10 -11.03 -4.24 3.67
CA TYR A 10 -11.55 -4.89 4.85
C TYR A 10 -10.52 -5.88 5.40
N LEU A 11 -10.50 -6.05 6.72
CA LEU A 11 -9.70 -7.03 7.44
C LEU A 11 -10.64 -8.08 8.03
N THR A 12 -10.36 -9.36 7.78
CA THR A 12 -10.81 -10.44 8.64
C THR A 12 -9.60 -11.07 9.30
N LYS A 13 -9.79 -11.64 10.50
CA LYS A 13 -8.74 -12.32 11.26
C LYS A 13 -9.27 -13.59 11.90
N SER A 14 -8.39 -14.56 12.04
CA SER A 14 -8.59 -15.77 12.82
C SER A 14 -7.78 -15.70 14.11
N THR A 15 -8.32 -16.29 15.18
CA THR A 15 -7.63 -16.46 16.46
C THR A 15 -7.39 -17.93 16.82
N ASP A 16 -7.73 -18.85 15.91
CA ASP A 16 -7.72 -20.30 16.11
C ASP A 16 -6.92 -21.01 15.00
N GLY A 17 -5.86 -20.37 14.50
CA GLY A 17 -4.99 -20.98 13.49
C GLY A 17 -5.60 -21.07 12.09
N GLY A 18 -6.69 -20.35 11.83
CA GLY A 18 -7.36 -20.29 10.54
C GLY A 18 -8.61 -21.16 10.44
N GLU A 19 -9.04 -21.80 11.53
CA GLU A 19 -10.24 -22.66 11.55
C GLU A 19 -11.53 -21.83 11.41
N THR A 20 -11.61 -20.71 12.13
CA THR A 20 -12.70 -19.73 12.01
C THR A 20 -12.18 -18.32 11.79
N TRP A 21 -13.01 -17.49 11.17
CA TRP A 21 -12.70 -16.12 10.82
C TRP A 21 -13.76 -15.19 11.37
N GLY A 22 -13.33 -14.09 11.97
CA GLY A 22 -14.23 -13.07 12.49
C GLY A 22 -14.90 -12.26 11.39
N GLU A 23 -15.92 -11.49 11.79
CA GLU A 23 -16.60 -10.55 10.91
C GLU A 23 -15.62 -9.51 10.31
N PRO A 24 -15.81 -9.08 9.05
CA PRO A 24 -14.94 -8.10 8.42
C PRO A 24 -14.97 -6.76 9.16
N THR A 25 -13.79 -6.25 9.51
CA THR A 25 -13.60 -4.87 9.98
C THR A 25 -13.20 -3.98 8.82
N LEU A 26 -13.81 -2.80 8.72
CA LEU A 26 -13.52 -1.83 7.67
C LEU A 26 -12.15 -1.16 7.94
N VAL A 27 -11.24 -1.27 6.98
CA VAL A 27 -9.94 -0.58 6.97
C VAL A 27 -10.05 0.78 6.29
N PHE A 28 -10.76 0.81 5.16
CA PHE A 28 -10.96 2.04 4.38
C PHE A 28 -12.27 1.98 3.60
N ASP A 29 -13.10 3.02 3.74
CA ASP A 29 -14.30 3.21 2.92
C ASP A 29 -13.96 3.98 1.64
N ALA A 30 -14.04 3.30 0.49
CA ALA A 30 -13.78 3.91 -0.81
C ALA A 30 -15.03 4.64 -1.36
N VAL A 31 -16.21 4.43 -0.78
CA VAL A 31 -17.45 5.13 -1.17
C VAL A 31 -17.43 6.57 -0.70
N ALA A 32 -17.04 6.83 0.56
CA ALA A 32 -16.99 8.18 1.12
C ALA A 32 -16.20 9.20 0.27
N PRO A 33 -15.00 8.90 -0.25
CA PRO A 33 -14.26 9.80 -1.15
C PRO A 33 -14.66 9.65 -2.63
N GLY A 34 -15.70 8.87 -2.95
CA GLY A 34 -16.17 8.66 -4.32
C GLY A 34 -15.23 7.85 -5.20
N TRP A 35 -14.39 6.98 -4.62
CA TRP A 35 -13.47 6.17 -5.39
C TRP A 35 -14.19 5.03 -6.09
N GLU A 36 -13.80 4.79 -7.34
CA GLU A 36 -14.34 3.69 -8.13
C GLU A 36 -13.80 2.34 -7.68
N SER A 37 -12.59 2.30 -7.14
CA SER A 37 -11.97 1.07 -6.64
C SER A 37 -10.82 1.33 -5.67
N ALA A 38 -10.69 0.43 -4.69
CA ALA A 38 -9.52 0.24 -3.84
C ALA A 38 -9.15 -1.25 -3.94
N ASP A 39 -7.92 -1.54 -4.34
CA ASP A 39 -7.49 -2.89 -4.76
C ASP A 39 -6.03 -3.15 -4.33
N GLN A 40 -5.54 -4.36 -4.57
CA GLN A 40 -4.18 -4.80 -4.28
C GLN A 40 -3.75 -4.48 -2.83
N PRO A 41 -4.55 -4.85 -1.81
CA PRO A 41 -4.16 -4.62 -0.44
C PRO A 41 -2.94 -5.46 -0.08
N GLN A 42 -2.04 -4.90 0.72
CA GLN A 42 -0.97 -5.59 1.40
C GLN A 42 -1.08 -5.27 2.90
N LEU A 43 -0.71 -6.22 3.74
CA LEU A 43 -0.78 -6.11 5.19
C LEU A 43 0.49 -6.68 5.81
N VAL A 44 1.08 -5.97 6.78
CA VAL A 44 2.12 -6.50 7.65
C VAL A 44 1.79 -6.23 9.11
N MET A 45 2.22 -7.11 10.00
CA MET A 45 2.17 -6.92 11.44
C MET A 45 3.59 -6.67 11.94
N ASP A 46 3.80 -5.57 12.67
CA ASP A 46 5.04 -5.31 13.39
C ASP A 46 4.97 -5.94 14.79
N PRO A 47 5.70 -7.04 15.05
CA PRO A 47 5.62 -7.72 16.33
C PRO A 47 6.28 -6.93 17.47
N SER A 48 7.10 -5.91 17.16
CA SER A 48 7.79 -5.12 18.19
C SER A 48 6.87 -4.18 18.97
N ASN A 49 5.75 -3.80 18.35
CA ASN A 49 4.76 -2.86 18.90
C ASN A 49 3.31 -3.31 18.69
N ASN A 50 3.11 -4.50 18.10
CA ASN A 50 1.81 -5.11 17.79
C ASN A 50 0.92 -4.24 16.87
N MET A 51 1.53 -3.41 16.02
CA MET A 51 0.83 -2.59 15.05
C MET A 51 0.59 -3.33 13.73
N LEU A 52 -0.56 -3.09 13.13
CA LEU A 52 -0.83 -3.50 11.75
C LEU A 52 -0.63 -2.32 10.82
N HIS A 53 -0.08 -2.62 9.64
CA HIS A 53 0.18 -1.65 8.60
C HIS A 53 -0.38 -2.18 7.29
N ALA A 54 -1.19 -1.37 6.61
CA ALA A 54 -1.80 -1.73 5.34
C ALA A 54 -1.43 -0.71 4.28
N VAL A 55 -1.18 -1.21 3.07
CA VAL A 55 -1.18 -0.37 1.86
C VAL A 55 -2.15 -0.94 0.85
N TRP A 56 -2.66 -0.09 -0.02
CA TRP A 56 -3.51 -0.50 -1.13
C TRP A 56 -3.37 0.48 -2.29
N LEU A 57 -3.86 0.04 -3.44
CA LEU A 57 -3.93 0.85 -4.64
C LEU A 57 -5.34 1.42 -4.80
N ARG A 58 -5.45 2.75 -4.89
CA ARG A 58 -6.58 3.36 -5.58
C ARG A 58 -6.42 3.12 -7.07
N THR A 59 -7.39 2.45 -7.68
CA THR A 59 -7.43 2.27 -9.13
C THR A 59 -8.67 2.93 -9.74
N VAL A 60 -8.67 3.08 -11.05
CA VAL A 60 -9.76 3.65 -11.84
C VAL A 60 -10.29 2.59 -12.81
N LEU A 61 -11.57 2.66 -13.15
CA LEU A 61 -12.17 1.74 -14.10
C LEU A 61 -11.61 1.97 -15.51
N PRO A 62 -11.58 0.92 -16.36
CA PRO A 62 -11.17 1.08 -17.76
C PRO A 62 -11.92 2.22 -18.46
N GLY A 63 -11.18 3.11 -19.13
CA GLY A 63 -11.74 4.28 -19.81
C GLY A 63 -11.85 5.54 -18.97
N ASN A 64 -11.57 5.48 -17.65
CA ASN A 64 -11.45 6.68 -16.81
C ASN A 64 -9.98 7.14 -16.76
N PRO A 65 -9.66 8.40 -17.16
CA PRO A 65 -8.30 8.93 -17.10
C PRO A 65 -7.87 9.39 -15.69
N GLY A 66 -8.68 9.15 -14.66
CA GLY A 66 -8.38 9.54 -13.29
C GLY A 66 -7.06 8.96 -12.75
N PRO A 67 -6.39 9.65 -11.83
CA PRO A 67 -5.11 9.18 -11.30
C PRO A 67 -5.29 7.96 -10.39
N ARG A 68 -4.39 6.99 -10.54
CA ARG A 68 -4.17 5.94 -9.53
C ARG A 68 -3.38 6.52 -8.36
N GLY A 69 -3.37 5.83 -7.22
CA GLY A 69 -2.57 6.24 -6.07
C GLY A 69 -2.29 5.11 -5.10
N VAL A 70 -1.15 5.16 -4.43
CA VAL A 70 -0.80 4.22 -3.35
C VAL A 70 -1.16 4.87 -2.03
N PHE A 71 -1.93 4.16 -1.21
CA PHE A 71 -2.42 4.65 0.07
C PHE A 71 -1.98 3.75 1.21
N TYR A 72 -1.85 4.34 2.39
CA TYR A 72 -1.41 3.67 3.61
C TYR A 72 -2.34 3.98 4.78
N ALA A 73 -2.56 3.00 5.65
CA ALA A 73 -3.13 3.19 6.98
C ALA A 73 -2.54 2.21 7.98
N GLN A 74 -2.72 2.51 9.26
CA GLN A 74 -2.23 1.69 10.35
C GLN A 74 -3.29 1.48 11.43
N SER A 75 -3.14 0.39 12.17
CA SER A 75 -3.92 0.08 13.35
C SER A 75 -3.01 -0.17 14.55
N LYS A 76 -3.41 0.37 15.71
CA LYS A 76 -2.70 0.25 17.00
C LYS A 76 -3.40 -0.71 17.97
N ASP A 77 -4.51 -1.31 17.56
CA ASP A 77 -5.42 -2.08 18.43
C ASP A 77 -5.78 -3.45 17.84
N GLY A 78 -4.88 -4.02 17.03
CA GLY A 78 -5.05 -5.34 16.43
C GLY A 78 -6.13 -5.38 15.34
N GLY A 79 -6.30 -4.26 14.62
CA GLY A 79 -7.19 -4.13 13.46
C GLY A 79 -8.62 -3.76 13.78
N GLN A 80 -8.93 -3.32 15.01
CA GLN A 80 -10.28 -2.89 15.40
C GLN A 80 -10.59 -1.50 14.86
N THR A 81 -9.61 -0.60 14.93
CA THR A 81 -9.68 0.73 14.32
C THR A 81 -8.44 1.02 13.48
N TRP A 82 -8.61 1.88 12.48
CA TRP A 82 -7.59 2.26 11.53
C TRP A 82 -7.44 3.78 11.46
N SER A 83 -6.21 4.24 11.22
CA SER A 83 -5.94 5.65 10.96
C SER A 83 -6.62 6.12 9.66
N GLY A 84 -6.72 7.44 9.47
CA GLY A 84 -7.01 7.99 8.15
C GLY A 84 -5.99 7.54 7.11
N ALA A 85 -6.44 7.39 5.86
CA ALA A 85 -5.60 6.99 4.75
C ALA A 85 -4.64 8.12 4.34
N VAL A 86 -3.36 7.78 4.16
CA VAL A 86 -2.30 8.69 3.71
C VAL A 86 -1.94 8.34 2.26
N GLU A 87 -2.01 9.31 1.34
CA GLU A 87 -1.55 9.15 -0.05
C GLU A 87 -0.01 9.16 -0.08
N LEU A 88 0.60 8.04 -0.44
CA LEU A 88 2.06 7.91 -0.55
C LEU A 88 2.55 8.25 -1.95
N ALA A 89 1.76 7.97 -2.98
CA ALA A 89 2.10 8.24 -4.37
C ALA A 89 0.84 8.41 -5.22
N LYS A 90 0.94 9.16 -6.32
CA LYS A 90 -0.15 9.46 -7.25
C LYS A 90 0.34 9.44 -8.69
N GLY A 91 -0.50 8.99 -9.62
CA GLY A 91 -0.23 9.00 -11.06
C GLY A 91 -0.20 7.60 -11.64
N SER A 92 0.77 7.32 -12.51
CA SER A 92 0.94 6.01 -13.16
C SER A 92 1.58 4.97 -12.23
N VAL A 93 1.00 4.75 -11.05
CA VAL A 93 1.50 3.84 -10.02
C VAL A 93 0.73 2.50 -10.03
N ASP A 94 1.40 1.40 -9.70
CA ASP A 94 0.80 0.06 -9.62
C ASP A 94 1.59 -0.88 -8.70
N ALA A 95 0.97 -2.00 -8.32
CA ALA A 95 1.58 -3.11 -7.59
C ALA A 95 2.33 -2.66 -6.31
N PRO A 96 1.64 -1.99 -5.36
CA PRO A 96 2.28 -1.61 -4.11
C PRO A 96 2.69 -2.86 -3.32
N GLN A 97 3.82 -2.77 -2.65
CA GLN A 97 4.38 -3.77 -1.75
C GLN A 97 4.75 -3.08 -0.44
N LEU A 98 4.45 -3.73 0.68
CA LEU A 98 4.74 -3.23 2.02
C LEU A 98 5.56 -4.27 2.78
N VAL A 99 6.70 -3.85 3.29
CA VAL A 99 7.59 -4.72 4.08
C VAL A 99 8.08 -4.01 5.33
N LEU A 100 8.29 -4.80 6.38
CA LEU A 100 9.08 -4.37 7.54
C LEU A 100 10.56 -4.57 7.23
N THR A 101 11.36 -3.56 7.55
CA THR A 101 12.82 -3.57 7.40
C THR A 101 13.53 -3.62 8.76
N GLY A 102 12.79 -3.39 9.84
CA GLY A 102 13.21 -3.44 11.23
C GLY A 102 12.04 -3.04 12.15
N PRO A 103 12.21 -3.10 13.49
CA PRO A 103 11.20 -2.62 14.44
C PRO A 103 10.79 -1.17 14.16
N GLY A 104 9.50 -0.94 13.89
CA GLY A 104 8.96 0.36 13.50
C GLY A 104 9.43 0.88 12.13
N GLN A 105 10.21 0.12 11.38
CA GLN A 105 10.77 0.56 10.10
C GLN A 105 10.04 -0.10 8.93
N LEU A 106 9.41 0.71 8.08
CA LEU A 106 8.59 0.27 6.95
C LEU A 106 9.22 0.73 5.64
N CYS A 107 9.14 -0.12 4.62
CA CYS A 107 9.37 0.26 3.24
C CYS A 107 8.11 -0.05 2.42
N VAL A 108 7.65 0.96 1.67
CA VAL A 108 6.58 0.79 0.68
C VAL A 108 7.18 1.03 -0.69
N ALA A 109 7.06 0.05 -1.56
CA ALA A 109 7.51 0.14 -2.94
C ALA A 109 6.33 0.01 -3.90
N TRP A 110 6.44 0.60 -5.09
CA TRP A 110 5.46 0.48 -6.16
C TRP A 110 6.14 0.57 -7.52
N SER A 111 5.48 0.08 -8.56
CA SER A 111 5.92 0.27 -9.94
C SER A 111 5.30 1.52 -10.55
N THR A 112 6.01 2.15 -11.49
CA THR A 112 5.53 3.30 -12.25
C THR A 112 5.72 3.10 -13.75
N SER A 113 4.68 3.30 -14.55
CA SER A 113 4.78 3.25 -16.00
C SER A 113 5.37 4.55 -16.56
N ARG A 114 6.38 4.45 -17.43
CA ARG A 114 6.90 5.60 -18.19
C ARG A 114 6.29 5.66 -19.59
N ASN A 115 6.26 6.85 -20.16
CA ASN A 115 5.99 6.99 -21.59
C ASN A 115 7.16 6.33 -22.37
N VAL A 116 6.84 5.30 -23.16
CA VAL A 116 7.80 4.54 -23.96
C VAL A 116 8.56 5.43 -24.97
N ALA A 117 7.97 6.57 -25.36
CA ALA A 117 8.65 7.55 -26.21
C ALA A 117 9.85 8.24 -25.53
N THR A 118 9.92 8.22 -24.20
CA THR A 118 10.93 8.95 -23.42
C THR A 118 11.80 8.04 -22.53
N SER A 119 11.53 6.73 -22.46
CA SER A 119 12.29 5.80 -21.63
C SER A 119 12.37 4.41 -22.26
N PRO A 120 13.58 3.81 -22.36
CA PRO A 120 13.74 2.45 -22.89
C PRO A 120 13.23 1.37 -21.92
N THR A 121 13.02 1.71 -20.64
CA THR A 121 12.40 0.83 -19.64
C THR A 121 10.94 1.24 -19.44
N PRO A 122 9.96 0.35 -19.74
CA PRO A 122 8.55 0.71 -19.65
C PRO A 122 8.06 0.92 -18.21
N PHE A 123 8.79 0.38 -17.22
CA PHE A 123 8.46 0.49 -15.81
C PHE A 123 9.70 0.84 -14.97
N GLU A 124 9.48 1.65 -13.94
CA GLU A 124 10.43 1.89 -12.84
C GLU A 124 9.84 1.38 -11.54
N ALA A 125 10.68 1.09 -10.54
CA ALA A 125 10.22 0.81 -9.20
C ALA A 125 10.66 1.94 -8.27
N HIS A 126 9.74 2.44 -7.47
CA HIS A 126 9.94 3.53 -6.53
C HIS A 126 9.65 3.05 -5.13
N TYR A 127 10.17 3.75 -4.12
CA TYR A 127 9.88 3.46 -2.73
C TYR A 127 9.81 4.71 -1.86
N LYS A 128 9.09 4.58 -0.74
CA LYS A 128 9.15 5.45 0.42
C LYS A 128 9.47 4.62 1.66
N PHE A 129 10.28 5.20 2.54
CA PHE A 129 10.70 4.61 3.79
C PHE A 129 10.11 5.39 4.97
N SER A 130 9.70 4.67 6.02
CA SER A 130 9.30 5.25 7.29
C SER A 130 10.15 4.66 8.42
N PRO A 131 10.89 5.48 9.19
CA PRO A 131 11.63 5.00 10.36
C PRO A 131 10.77 4.86 11.63
N GLU A 132 9.52 5.36 11.61
CA GLU A 132 8.72 5.58 12.83
C GLU A 132 7.28 5.10 12.64
N SER A 133 7.09 3.80 12.40
CA SER A 133 5.80 3.12 12.30
C SER A 133 4.78 3.92 11.48
N GLY A 134 5.16 4.39 10.29
CA GLY A 134 4.30 5.11 9.35
C GLY A 134 3.87 6.51 9.76
N LEU A 135 4.43 7.09 10.84
CA LEU A 135 4.13 8.46 11.26
C LEU A 135 4.68 9.50 10.28
N ARG A 136 5.80 9.20 9.62
CA ARG A 136 6.40 10.03 8.58
C ARG A 136 7.04 9.17 7.51
N TRP A 137 7.03 9.69 6.29
CA TRP A 137 7.59 9.03 5.11
C TRP A 137 8.68 9.88 4.50
N SER A 138 9.70 9.24 3.94
CA SER A 138 10.71 9.90 3.12
C SER A 138 10.09 10.55 1.89
N GLU A 139 10.90 11.33 1.17
CA GLU A 139 10.60 11.65 -0.23
C GLU A 139 10.56 10.39 -1.10
N ASP A 140 9.94 10.51 -2.27
CA ASP A 140 9.93 9.45 -3.28
C ASP A 140 11.35 9.18 -3.80
N ALA A 141 11.73 7.91 -3.87
CA ALA A 141 13.05 7.49 -4.31
C ALA A 141 12.97 6.33 -5.30
N LEU A 142 13.77 6.40 -6.36
CA LEU A 142 13.91 5.33 -7.36
C LEU A 142 14.67 4.14 -6.76
N ILE A 143 14.15 2.93 -6.96
CA ILE A 143 14.89 1.68 -6.76
C ILE A 143 15.80 1.50 -7.99
N VAL A 144 17.01 2.02 -7.89
CA VAL A 144 18.09 1.68 -8.82
C VAL A 144 18.61 0.29 -8.48
N GLY A 145 18.90 -0.53 -9.49
CA GLY A 145 19.28 -1.94 -9.32
C GLY A 145 20.39 -2.15 -8.28
N PHE A 146 20.49 -3.38 -7.75
CA PHE A 146 21.63 -3.78 -6.93
C PHE A 146 22.91 -3.58 -7.75
N ASP A 147 23.66 -2.53 -7.45
CA ASP A 147 24.96 -2.33 -8.06
C ASP A 147 25.87 -3.51 -7.66
N GLU A 148 26.14 -4.40 -8.62
CA GLU A 148 27.02 -5.55 -8.43
C GLU A 148 28.47 -5.12 -8.09
N SER A 149 28.82 -3.84 -8.25
CA SER A 149 30.12 -3.31 -7.85
C SER A 149 30.40 -3.40 -6.34
N ARG A 150 29.36 -3.57 -5.50
CA ARG A 150 29.50 -3.70 -4.04
C ARG A 150 29.68 -5.14 -3.54
N ARG A 151 29.79 -6.15 -4.41
CA ARG A 151 30.01 -7.56 -4.02
C ARG A 151 31.49 -7.97 -3.88
N ARG A 152 32.44 -7.05 -3.94
CA ARG A 152 33.85 -7.34 -3.65
C ARG A 152 34.37 -6.46 -2.51
N ALA A 153 34.34 -7.02 -1.31
CA ALA A 153 35.23 -6.69 -0.19
C ALA A 153 35.61 -8.01 0.49
#